data_AF-A0A8C7E1P4-F1
#
_entry.id   AF-A0A8C7E1P4-F1
#
_cell.length_a   1.000
_cell.length_b   1.000
_cell.length_c   1.000
_cell.angle_alpha   90.00
_cell.angle_beta   90.00
_cell.angle_gamma   90.00
#
_symmetry.space_group_name_H-M   'P 1'
#
loop_
_entity.id
_entity.type
_entity.pdbx_description
1 polymer ?
#
loop_
_entity_poly.entity_id
_entity_poly.type
_entity_poly.pdbx_seq_one_letter_code
_entity_poly.pdbx_strand_id
1 'polypeptide(L)'
;LLKTCMTEVLAGYEKLSEGKREKKEDKLPITQNRALQLLYDLRYLNIVLTTKNEDIKSSRNKIEKQIDLESYIDPFDLDVFIPHLNSNLNHLVQRTSILFGLLSGTENQYTSRSSALTSQKLHNILPLTSSQIR
;
A
#
# COMPACT_ATOMS: atom_id res chain seq x y z
N LEU A 1 7.91 -4.34 17.77
CA LEU A 1 7.41 -5.41 16.88
C LEU A 1 7.12 -4.89 15.47
N LEU A 2 6.09 -4.04 15.28
CA LEU A 2 5.73 -3.50 13.95
C LEU A 2 6.87 -2.76 13.23
N LYS A 3 7.57 -1.87 13.93
CA LYS A 3 8.76 -1.18 13.39
C LYS A 3 9.84 -2.17 12.93
N THR A 4 10.12 -3.21 13.73
CA THR A 4 11.08 -4.28 13.40
C THR A 4 10.64 -5.07 12.17
N CYS A 5 9.36 -5.44 12.09
CA CYS A 5 8.78 -6.10 10.93
C CYS A 5 8.91 -5.23 9.67
N MET A 6 8.64 -3.91 9.77
CA MET A 6 8.83 -2.99 8.66
C MET A 6 10.29 -2.92 8.21
N THR A 7 11.25 -2.91 9.13
CA THR A 7 12.68 -2.97 8.79
C THR A 7 13.05 -4.26 8.04
N GLU A 8 12.52 -5.41 8.46
CA GLU A 8 12.75 -6.68 7.78
C GLU A 8 12.13 -6.72 6.38
N VAL A 9 10.91 -6.17 6.23
CA VAL A 9 10.26 -6.01 4.94
C VAL A 9 11.12 -5.15 4.02
N LEU A 10 11.58 -3.99 4.48
CA LEU A 10 12.44 -3.11 3.68
C LEU A 10 13.72 -3.82 3.22
N ALA A 11 14.40 -4.52 4.12
CA ALA A 11 15.60 -5.30 3.78
C ALA A 11 15.30 -6.42 2.77
N GLY A 12 14.10 -7.02 2.82
CA GLY A 12 13.64 -8.00 1.84
C GLY A 12 13.39 -7.39 0.45
N TYR A 13 12.74 -6.24 0.41
CA TYR A 13 12.46 -5.51 -0.84
C TYR A 13 13.72 -4.91 -1.47
N GLU A 14 14.67 -4.45 -0.66
CA GLU A 14 16.00 -4.01 -1.11
C GLU A 14 16.71 -5.16 -1.83
N LYS A 15 16.77 -6.36 -1.25
CA LYS A 15 17.33 -7.56 -1.92
C LYS A 15 16.60 -7.94 -3.21
N LEU A 16 15.29 -7.70 -3.29
CA LEU A 16 14.47 -7.96 -4.48
C LEU A 16 14.65 -6.89 -5.57
N SER A 17 15.02 -5.68 -5.16
CA SER A 17 15.30 -4.51 -6.01
C SER A 17 16.71 -4.55 -6.58
N GLU A 18 17.70 -4.86 -5.74
CA GLU A 18 19.13 -4.86 -6.09
C GLU A 18 19.54 -5.90 -7.13
N GLY A 19 18.64 -6.78 -7.57
CA GLY A 19 18.82 -7.68 -8.70
C GLY A 19 20.24 -8.22 -8.76
N LYS A 20 20.72 -8.82 -7.65
CA LYS A 20 22.14 -9.13 -7.38
C LYS A 20 22.99 -9.15 -8.65
N ARG A 21 23.87 -8.14 -8.76
CA ARG A 21 25.02 -8.07 -9.69
C ARG A 21 26.02 -9.23 -9.52
N GLU A 22 25.61 -10.36 -8.95
CA GLU A 22 26.37 -11.59 -8.89
C GLU A 22 25.97 -12.43 -10.10
N LYS A 23 26.96 -12.67 -10.95
CA LYS A 23 26.96 -13.54 -12.13
C LYS A 23 26.26 -14.89 -11.89
N LYS A 24 24.93 -14.91 -11.89
CA LYS A 24 24.11 -16.10 -12.12
C LYS A 24 23.16 -15.76 -13.25
N GLU A 25 23.46 -16.36 -14.39
CA GLU A 25 22.61 -16.42 -15.58
C GLU A 25 21.17 -16.76 -15.13
N ASP A 26 20.17 -16.08 -15.72
CA ASP A 26 18.71 -16.27 -15.57
C ASP A 26 17.89 -15.36 -14.62
N LYS A 27 18.43 -14.26 -14.06
CA LYS A 27 17.56 -13.24 -13.45
C LYS A 27 17.25 -12.10 -14.41
N LEU A 28 15.99 -12.07 -14.87
CA LEU A 28 15.44 -10.98 -15.68
C LEU A 28 15.56 -9.65 -14.92
N PRO A 29 15.92 -8.55 -15.61
CA PRO A 29 15.99 -7.23 -15.01
C PRO A 29 14.62 -6.81 -14.46
N ILE A 30 14.62 -5.89 -13.50
CA ILE A 30 13.37 -5.25 -13.06
C ILE A 30 12.73 -4.55 -14.24
N THR A 31 11.53 -5.01 -14.59
CA THR A 31 10.66 -4.33 -15.54
C THR A 31 9.92 -3.21 -14.83
N GLN A 32 9.49 -2.21 -15.59
CA GLN A 32 8.66 -1.12 -15.08
C GLN A 32 7.42 -1.62 -14.33
N ASN A 33 6.71 -2.61 -14.88
CA ASN A 33 5.53 -3.21 -14.23
C ASN A 33 5.89 -3.85 -12.88
N ARG A 34 7.06 -4.49 -12.79
CA ARG A 34 7.54 -5.08 -11.54
C ARG A 34 7.90 -4.00 -10.53
N ALA A 35 8.56 -2.92 -10.95
CA ALA A 35 8.86 -1.78 -10.10
C ALA A 35 7.57 -1.13 -9.56
N LEU A 36 6.58 -0.93 -10.43
CA LEU A 36 5.28 -0.37 -10.06
C LEU A 36 4.53 -1.26 -9.05
N GLN A 37 4.57 -2.58 -9.23
CA GLN A 37 3.97 -3.52 -8.27
C GLN A 37 4.69 -3.48 -6.92
N LEU A 38 6.03 -3.51 -6.91
CA LEU A 38 6.81 -3.44 -5.67
C LEU A 38 6.58 -2.11 -4.94
N LEU A 39 6.43 -1.00 -5.67
CA LEU A 39 6.09 0.31 -5.13
C LEU A 39 4.70 0.30 -4.49
N TYR A 40 3.71 -0.31 -5.16
CA TYR A 40 2.36 -0.49 -4.62
C TYR A 40 2.38 -1.30 -3.32
N ASP A 41 3.07 -2.44 -3.31
CA ASP A 41 3.13 -3.33 -2.16
C ASP A 41 3.82 -2.66 -0.96
N LEU A 42 4.94 -1.96 -1.18
CA LEU A 42 5.63 -1.21 -0.13
C LEU A 42 4.79 -0.09 0.44
N ARG A 43 4.08 0.67 -0.39
CA ARG A 43 3.17 1.73 0.07
C ARG A 43 2.03 1.15 0.90
N TYR A 44 1.46 0.02 0.49
CA TYR A 44 0.44 -0.68 1.26
C TYR A 44 0.97 -1.16 2.62
N LEU A 45 2.11 -1.87 2.63
CA LEU A 45 2.71 -2.38 3.86
C LEU A 45 3.11 -1.25 4.81
N ASN A 46 3.60 -0.12 4.29
CA ASN A 46 3.87 1.07 5.09
C ASN A 46 2.60 1.59 5.78
N ILE A 47 1.48 1.67 5.06
CA ILE A 47 0.20 2.12 5.65
C ILE A 47 -0.27 1.16 6.75
N VAL A 48 -0.11 -0.15 6.56
CA VAL A 48 -0.61 -1.16 7.52
C VAL A 48 0.30 -1.33 8.73
N LEU A 49 1.63 -1.31 8.53
CA LEU A 49 2.63 -1.64 9.55
C LEU A 49 3.18 -0.41 10.28
N THR A 50 2.96 0.81 9.79
CA THR A 50 3.40 2.04 10.47
C THR A 50 2.27 2.63 11.31
N THR A 51 2.52 2.79 12.61
CA THR A 51 1.60 3.50 13.51
C THR A 51 1.74 5.01 13.30
N LYS A 52 0.62 5.74 13.23
CA LYS A 52 0.54 7.17 12.86
C LYS A 52 1.31 8.16 13.77
N ASN A 53 1.97 7.69 14.84
CA ASN A 53 2.77 8.54 15.72
C ASN A 53 4.09 9.01 15.06
N GLU A 54 4.47 8.42 13.92
CA GLU A 54 5.57 8.89 13.09
C GLU A 54 4.98 9.70 11.92
N ASP A 55 5.42 10.94 11.74
CA ASP A 55 4.96 11.85 10.68
C ASP A 55 4.85 11.14 9.33
N ILE A 56 3.60 10.85 8.91
CA ILE A 56 3.23 10.10 7.70
C ILE A 56 3.87 10.70 6.43
N LYS A 57 4.19 12.01 6.45
CA LYS A 57 4.88 12.72 5.36
C LYS A 57 6.39 12.47 5.34
N SER A 58 7.01 12.26 6.50
CA SER A 58 8.45 11.99 6.64
C SER A 58 8.78 10.52 6.33
N SER A 59 7.90 9.60 6.71
CA SER A 59 8.06 8.15 6.51
C SER A 59 7.81 7.69 5.07
N ARG A 60 6.83 8.28 4.34
CA ARG A 60 6.69 8.06 2.88
C ARG A 60 7.97 8.38 2.13
N ASN A 61 8.54 9.54 2.41
CA ASN A 61 9.78 10.01 1.79
C ASN A 61 11.02 9.20 2.16
N LYS A 62 11.02 8.44 3.26
CA LYS A 62 12.17 7.60 3.64
C LYS A 62 12.13 6.23 2.99
N ILE A 63 10.95 5.62 2.92
CA ILE A 63 10.79 4.26 2.39
C ILE A 63 10.92 4.24 0.86
N GLU A 64 10.32 5.20 0.18
CA GLU A 64 10.37 5.31 -1.28
C GLU A 64 11.75 5.74 -1.78
N LYS A 65 12.50 6.52 -0.99
CA LYS A 65 13.89 6.89 -1.32
C LYS A 65 14.92 5.81 -1.01
N GLN A 66 14.63 4.90 -0.10
CA GLN A 66 15.59 3.86 0.30
C GLN A 66 15.68 2.74 -0.74
N ILE A 67 14.59 2.49 -1.46
CA ILE A 67 14.52 1.47 -2.50
C ILE A 67 14.09 2.21 -3.75
N ASP A 68 15.07 2.66 -4.53
CA ASP A 68 14.93 3.54 -5.70
C ASP A 68 14.13 2.88 -6.85
N LEU A 69 12.87 2.53 -6.59
CA LEU A 69 11.96 1.85 -7.51
C LEU A 69 11.38 2.82 -8.53
N GLU A 70 11.25 4.09 -8.15
CA GLU A 70 10.74 5.14 -9.04
C GLU A 70 11.69 5.39 -10.22
N SER A 71 13.00 5.15 -10.08
CA SER A 71 13.96 5.27 -11.18
C SER A 71 13.84 4.19 -12.26
N TYR A 72 13.12 3.09 -11.98
CA TYR A 72 12.80 2.05 -12.96
C TYR A 72 11.48 2.31 -13.71
N ILE A 73 10.81 3.42 -13.43
CA ILE A 73 9.52 3.79 -14.01
C ILE A 73 9.70 5.07 -14.81
N ASP A 74 9.10 5.14 -16.01
CA ASP A 74 9.07 6.37 -16.77
C ASP A 74 8.32 7.47 -15.96
N PRO A 75 8.87 8.69 -15.86
CA PRO A 75 8.29 9.74 -15.01
C PRO A 75 6.88 10.16 -15.44
N PHE A 76 6.58 10.16 -16.75
CA PHE A 76 5.23 10.47 -17.23
C PHE A 76 4.26 9.35 -16.86
N ASP A 77 4.65 8.09 -17.06
CA ASP A 77 3.85 6.95 -16.66
C ASP A 77 3.60 6.94 -15.14
N LEU A 78 4.63 7.27 -14.33
CA LEU A 78 4.49 7.36 -12.89
C LEU A 78 3.44 8.40 -12.51
N ASP A 79 3.52 9.61 -13.06
CA ASP A 79 2.54 10.67 -12.82
C ASP A 79 1.12 10.27 -13.23
N VAL A 80 0.98 9.57 -14.35
CA VAL A 80 -0.30 9.01 -14.83
C VAL A 80 -0.82 7.94 -13.85
N PHE A 81 0.05 7.08 -13.32
CA PHE A 81 -0.36 5.98 -12.45
C PHE A 81 -0.60 6.37 -10.99
N ILE A 82 0.08 7.38 -10.45
CA ILE A 82 -0.06 7.85 -9.06
C ILE A 82 -1.51 8.02 -8.59
N PRO A 83 -2.43 8.69 -9.32
CA PRO A 83 -3.82 8.83 -8.87
C PRO A 83 -4.53 7.48 -8.76
N HIS A 84 -4.32 6.57 -9.72
CA HIS A 84 -4.89 5.23 -9.70
C HIS A 84 -4.29 4.37 -8.58
N LEU A 85 -2.98 4.46 -8.38
CA LEU A 85 -2.23 3.77 -7.34
C LEU A 85 -2.79 4.15 -5.97
N ASN A 86 -2.96 5.45 -5.70
CA ASN A 86 -3.54 5.95 -4.45
C ASN A 86 -4.99 5.52 -4.25
N SER A 87 -5.82 5.56 -5.30
CA SER A 87 -7.21 5.09 -5.22
C SER A 87 -7.29 3.61 -4.86
N ASN A 88 -6.49 2.77 -5.53
CA ASN A 88 -6.45 1.33 -5.30
C ASN A 88 -5.88 0.99 -3.92
N LEU A 89 -4.83 1.69 -3.47
CA LEU A 89 -4.29 1.54 -2.12
C LEU A 89 -5.36 1.83 -1.07
N ASN A 90 -6.09 2.94 -1.20
CA ASN A 90 -7.17 3.28 -0.27
C ASN A 90 -8.25 2.19 -0.24
N HIS A 91 -8.68 1.70 -1.41
CA HIS A 91 -9.64 0.60 -1.47
C HIS A 91 -9.11 -0.68 -0.82
N LEU A 92 -7.86 -1.04 -1.07
CA LEU A 92 -7.25 -2.24 -0.51
C LEU A 92 -7.14 -2.13 1.01
N VAL A 93 -6.62 -1.02 1.53
CA VAL A 93 -6.52 -0.76 2.97
C VAL A 93 -7.90 -0.83 3.62
N GLN A 94 -8.93 -0.21 3.04
CA GLN A 94 -10.29 -0.29 3.57
C GLN A 94 -10.82 -1.73 3.62
N ARG A 95 -10.59 -2.51 2.56
CA ARG A 95 -11.03 -3.92 2.47
C ARG A 95 -10.33 -4.81 3.49
N THR A 96 -9.06 -4.55 3.77
CA THR A 96 -8.24 -5.35 4.70
C THR A 96 -8.22 -4.78 6.12
N SER A 97 -8.80 -3.60 6.36
CA SER A 97 -8.84 -2.93 7.66
C SER A 97 -9.55 -3.76 8.73
N ILE A 98 -10.49 -4.64 8.38
CA ILE A 98 -11.12 -5.52 9.38
C ILE A 98 -10.12 -6.56 9.89
N LEU A 99 -9.30 -7.12 9.00
CA LEU A 99 -8.31 -8.14 9.34
C LEU A 99 -7.12 -7.54 10.10
N PHE A 100 -6.67 -6.35 9.70
CA PHE A 100 -5.51 -5.67 10.27
C PHE A 100 -5.87 -4.51 11.21
N GLY A 101 -7.15 -4.33 11.57
CA GLY A 101 -7.62 -3.17 12.34
C GLY A 101 -7.07 -3.12 13.76
N LEU A 102 -6.78 -4.28 14.36
CA LEU A 102 -6.08 -4.37 15.64
C LEU A 102 -4.61 -3.94 15.54
N LEU A 103 -4.02 -4.09 14.35
CA LEU A 103 -2.61 -3.81 14.08
C LEU A 103 -2.39 -2.33 13.73
N SER A 104 -3.26 -1.76 12.88
CA SER A 104 -3.14 -0.38 12.39
C SER A 104 -3.90 0.66 13.23
N GLY A 105 -4.59 0.25 14.30
CA GLY A 105 -5.39 1.12 15.16
C GLY A 105 -6.75 1.48 14.54
N THR A 106 -7.75 1.68 15.39
CA THR A 106 -9.13 2.05 14.98
C THR A 106 -9.24 3.50 14.50
N GLU A 107 -8.16 4.28 14.53
CA GLU A 107 -8.08 5.68 14.11
C GLU A 107 -7.88 5.87 12.59
N ASN A 108 -7.70 4.78 11.84
CA ASN A 108 -7.76 4.74 10.39
C ASN A 108 -9.19 4.57 9.86
N GLN A 109 -10.21 5.05 10.60
CA GLN A 109 -11.54 5.19 10.00
C GLN A 109 -11.41 6.21 8.88
N TYR A 110 -11.12 5.71 7.68
CA TYR A 110 -11.43 6.39 6.44
C TYR A 110 -12.85 6.89 6.63
N THR A 111 -12.94 8.22 6.63
CA THR A 111 -14.13 9.03 6.75
C THR A 111 -15.34 8.31 6.20
N SER A 112 -16.45 8.39 6.95
CA SER A 112 -17.83 8.02 6.61
C SER A 112 -17.99 7.33 5.27
N ARG A 113 -18.58 6.12 5.26
CA ARG A 113 -19.07 5.46 4.04
C ARG A 113 -19.95 6.44 3.25
N SER A 114 -19.36 7.33 2.45
CA SER A 114 -20.04 8.20 1.53
C SER A 114 -20.38 7.28 0.38
N SER A 115 -21.47 6.56 0.61
CA SER A 115 -22.20 5.87 -0.43
C SER A 115 -22.74 6.93 -1.38
N ALA A 116 -21.89 7.40 -2.30
CA ALA A 116 -22.38 7.53 -3.67
C ALA A 116 -22.68 6.09 -4.11
N LEU A 117 -23.85 5.63 -3.69
CA LEU A 117 -24.40 4.31 -3.91
C LEU A 117 -24.65 4.17 -5.41
N THR A 118 -23.65 3.77 -6.17
CA THR A 118 -23.90 3.20 -7.49
C THR A 118 -24.69 1.92 -7.27
N SER A 119 -25.99 2.05 -7.47
CA SER A 119 -27.11 1.17 -7.16
C SER A 119 -27.01 -0.27 -7.72
N GLN A 120 -25.96 -0.63 -8.45
CA GLN A 120 -25.92 -1.89 -9.21
C GLN A 120 -25.23 -3.07 -8.51
N LYS A 121 -24.69 -2.91 -7.30
CA LYS A 121 -23.94 -3.99 -6.60
C LYS A 121 -24.45 -4.29 -5.18
N LEU A 122 -25.77 -4.38 -5.04
CA LEU A 122 -26.48 -4.61 -3.76
C LEU A 122 -27.16 -5.97 -3.63
N HIS A 123 -26.96 -6.92 -4.54
CA HIS A 123 -27.40 -8.30 -4.29
C HIS A 123 -26.30 -9.00 -3.50
N ASN A 124 -26.63 -9.47 -2.29
CA ASN A 124 -25.78 -10.29 -1.39
C ASN A 124 -24.99 -9.55 -0.29
N ILE A 125 -25.47 -8.41 0.22
CA ILE A 125 -24.93 -7.86 1.48
C ILE A 125 -26.06 -7.80 2.51
N LEU A 126 -26.00 -8.67 3.52
CA LEU A 126 -26.85 -8.59 4.71
C LEU A 126 -26.33 -7.46 5.61
N PRO A 127 -27.15 -6.45 5.95
CA PRO A 127 -26.77 -5.44 6.92
C PRO A 127 -26.65 -6.08 8.31
N LEU A 128 -25.43 -6.18 8.84
CA LEU A 128 -25.18 -6.80 10.16
C LEU A 128 -25.46 -5.87 11.35
N THR A 129 -25.91 -4.64 11.10
CA THR A 129 -26.36 -3.72 12.13
C THR A 129 -27.20 -2.60 11.52
N SER A 130 -28.43 -2.44 12.01
CA SER A 130 -29.28 -1.28 11.76
C SER A 130 -28.88 -0.17 12.72
N SER A 131 -28.13 0.83 12.27
CA SER A 131 -27.92 2.04 13.07
C SER A 131 -29.22 2.85 13.07
N GLN A 132 -30.08 2.61 14.06
CA GLN A 132 -31.14 3.53 14.43
C GLN A 132 -30.58 4.44 15.52
N ILE A 133 -29.96 5.54 15.12
CA ILE A 133 -29.71 6.67 16.01
C ILE A 133 -30.77 7.71 15.65
N ARG A 134 -31.67 7.95 16.62
CA ARG A 134 -32.75 8.94 16.58
C ARG A 134 -32.18 10.34 16.77
#